data_AF-A0A958WV49-F1
#
_entry.id   AF-A0A958WV49-F1
#
_cell.length_a   1.000
_cell.length_b   1.000
_cell.length_c   1.000
_cell.angle_alpha   90.00
_cell.angle_beta   90.00
_cell.angle_gamma   90.00
#
_symmetry.space_group_name_H-M   'P 1'
#
loop_
_entity.id
_entity.type
_entity.pdbx_description
1 polymer ?
#
loop_
_entity_poly.entity_id
_entity_poly.type
_entity_poly.pdbx_seq_one_letter_code
_entity_poly.pdbx_strand_id
1 'polypeptide(L)' 'MKIIFVLIAVSLLVALGFLAAFIWAVKSGQYEDDYTPSIRMLFDDKPAPSSRSANPKIHSTDK' A
#
# COMPACT_ATOMS: atom_id res chain seq x y z
N MET A 1 48.27 0.45 15.08
CA MET A 1 47.53 1.60 14.51
C MET A 1 46.79 1.33 13.19
N LYS A 2 46.79 0.09 12.65
CA LYS A 2 46.02 -0.25 11.44
C LYS A 2 44.53 -0.52 11.70
N ILE A 3 44.20 -0.92 12.94
CA ILE A 3 42.84 -1.31 13.34
C ILE A 3 41.84 -0.15 13.20
N ILE A 4 42.28 1.09 13.40
CA ILE A 4 41.43 2.29 13.28
C ILE A 4 40.93 2.44 11.84
N PHE A 5 41.79 2.20 10.85
CA PHE A 5 41.39 2.26 9.44
C PHE A 5 40.39 1.16 9.08
N VAL A 6 40.54 -0.05 9.65
CA VAL A 6 39.58 -1.14 9.46
C VAL A 6 38.23 -0.79 10.07
N LEU A 7 38.22 -0.24 11.29
CA LEU A 7 36.98 0.18 11.96
C LEU A 7 36.25 1.29 11.20
N ILE A 8 36.98 2.25 10.64
CA ILE A 8 36.41 3.32 9.80
C ILE A 8 35.80 2.74 8.51
N ALA A 9 36.49 1.80 7.85
CA ALA A 9 35.97 1.18 6.64
C ALA A 9 34.69 0.38 6.92
N VAL A 10 34.66 -0.38 8.01
CA VAL A 10 33.49 -1.17 8.42
C VAL A 10 32.33 -0.27 8.81
N SER A 11 32.56 0.79 9.60
CA SER A 11 31.48 1.71 10.00
C SER A 11 30.89 2.44 8.80
N LEU A 12 31.73 2.83 7.83
CA LEU A 12 31.27 3.48 6.61
C LEU A 12 30.45 2.51 5.74
N LEU A 13 30.88 1.25 5.60
CA LEU A 13 30.10 0.22 4.91
C LEU A 13 28.73 0.01 5.55
N VAL A 14 28.66 -0.08 6.87
CA VAL A 14 27.40 -0.23 7.60
C VAL A 14 26.51 0.99 7.40
N ALA A 15 27.05 2.21 7.52
CA ALA A 15 26.30 3.44 7.32
C ALA A 15 25.72 3.55 5.90
N LEU A 16 26.51 3.23 4.87
CA LEU A 16 26.06 3.21 3.48
C LEU A 16 25.03 2.11 3.23
N GLY A 17 25.21 0.93 3.83
CA GLY A 17 24.24 -0.17 3.75
C GLY A 17 22.89 0.21 4.35
N PHE A 18 22.89 0.83 5.55
CA PHE A 18 21.68 1.35 6.17
C PHE A 18 21.01 2.44 5.33
N LEU A 19 21.79 3.37 4.77
CA LEU A 19 21.26 4.44 3.92
C LEU A 19 20.63 3.87 2.64
N ALA A 20 21.28 2.91 2.00
CA ALA A 20 20.74 2.26 0.79
C ALA A 20 19.45 1.49 1.10
N ALA A 21 19.42 0.73 2.20
CA ALA A 21 18.23 0.02 2.65
C ALA A 21 17.08 1.00 2.99
N PHE A 22 17.40 2.11 3.64
CA PHE A 22 16.44 3.18 3.95
C PHE A 22 15.84 3.79 2.68
N ILE A 23 16.67 4.17 1.70
CA ILE A 23 16.18 4.71 0.43
C ILE A 23 15.31 3.70 -0.31
N TRP A 24 15.71 2.42 -0.31
CA TRP A 24 14.92 1.35 -0.94
C TRP A 24 13.55 1.19 -0.26
N ALA A 25 13.50 1.16 1.08
CA ALA A 25 12.26 1.07 1.84
C ALA A 25 11.32 2.25 1.57
N VAL A 26 11.85 3.48 1.54
CA VAL A 26 11.06 4.68 1.25
C VAL A 26 10.51 4.64 -0.17
N LYS A 27 11.33 4.23 -1.14
CA LYS A 27 10.93 4.13 -2.54
C LYS A 27 10.00 2.94 -2.82
N SER A 28 9.93 1.95 -1.93
CA SER A 28 9.06 0.78 -2.06
C SER A 28 7.57 1.10 -1.91
N GLY A 29 7.18 2.36 -1.71
CA GLY A 29 5.77 2.76 -1.67
C GLY A 29 5.02 2.20 -0.47
N GLN A 30 5.70 1.85 0.63
CA GLN A 30 5.02 1.49 1.88
C GLN A 30 4.22 2.66 2.47
N TYR A 31 4.45 3.88 2.00
CA TYR A 31 3.71 5.09 2.38
C TYR A 31 2.51 5.37 1.48
N GLU A 32 2.20 4.55 0.48
CA GLU A 32 1.07 4.81 -0.42
C GLU A 32 -0.29 4.50 0.23
N ASP A 33 -0.30 3.83 1.40
CA ASP A 33 -1.50 3.60 2.21
C ASP A 33 -1.73 4.75 3.21
N ASP A 34 -1.79 5.98 2.68
CA ASP A 34 -2.11 7.20 3.45
C ASP A 34 -3.61 7.29 3.79
N TYR A 35 -4.44 6.42 3.20
CA TYR A 35 -5.88 6.35 3.46
C TYR A 35 -6.18 5.32 4.55
N THR A 36 -6.27 5.83 5.78
CA THR A 36 -6.61 5.01 6.96
C THR A 36 -7.90 4.19 6.71
N PRO A 37 -7.90 2.87 6.99
CA PRO A 37 -9.05 1.99 6.73
C PRO A 37 -10.35 2.48 7.38
N SER A 38 -10.25 3.21 8.50
CA SER A 38 -11.38 3.83 9.21
C SER A 38 -12.15 4.87 8.37
N ILE A 39 -11.48 5.60 7.47
CA ILE A 39 -12.13 6.60 6.61
C ILE A 39 -12.89 5.91 5.49
N ARG A 40 -12.31 4.85 4.91
CA ARG A 40 -12.97 4.05 3.88
C ARG A 40 -14.28 3.47 4.41
N MET A 41 -14.27 2.90 5.61
CA MET A 41 -15.45 2.29 6.22
C MET A 41 -16.57 3.31 6.47
N LEU A 42 -16.25 4.55 6.85
CA LEU A 42 -17.25 5.59 7.14
C LEU A 42 -17.94 6.14 5.87
N PHE A 43 -17.31 6.04 4.70
CA PHE A 43 -17.83 6.58 3.44
C PHE A 43 -18.30 5.50 2.44
N ASP A 44 -17.83 4.24 2.55
CA ASP A 44 -18.34 3.10 1.76
C ASP A 44 -19.72 2.61 2.24
N ASP A 45 -20.14 2.94 3.48
CA ASP A 45 -21.45 2.56 4.04
C ASP A 45 -22.62 3.43 3.51
N LYS A 46 -22.38 4.33 2.55
CA LYS A 46 -23.49 5.03 1.88
C LYS A 46 -24.10 4.11 0.83
N PRO A 47 -25.31 3.55 1.03
CA PRO A 47 -25.99 2.83 -0.04
C PRO A 47 -26.15 3.77 -1.23
N ALA A 48 -25.62 3.37 -2.38
CA ALA A 48 -25.91 4.03 -3.65
C ALA A 48 -27.43 4.21 -3.76
N PRO A 49 -27.93 5.37 -4.23
CA PRO A 49 -29.36 5.53 -4.43
C PRO A 49 -29.79 4.44 -5.38
N SER A 50 -30.64 3.54 -4.89
CA SER A 50 -31.22 2.46 -5.66
C SER A 50 -31.83 3.06 -6.93
N SER A 51 -31.14 2.93 -8.06
CA SER A 51 -31.81 2.97 -9.34
C SER A 51 -32.62 1.68 -9.43
N ARG A 52 -33.82 1.73 -8.87
CA ARG A 52 -34.95 0.94 -9.38
C ARG A 52 -35.10 1.34 -10.85
N SER A 53 -34.40 0.65 -11.74
CA SER A 53 -34.81 0.59 -13.13
C SER A 53 -35.11 -0.86 -13.45
N ALA A 54 -36.40 -1.06 -13.69
CA ALA A 54 -37.06 -2.32 -13.94
C ALA A 54 -36.39 -3.13 -15.05
N ASN A 55 -36.25 -4.44 -14.84
CA ASN A 55 -36.67 -5.40 -15.85
C ASN A 55 -36.91 -6.79 -15.24
N PRO A 56 -38.16 -7.24 -15.03
CA PRO A 56 -38.42 -8.65 -14.82
C PRO A 56 -38.25 -9.34 -16.18
N LYS A 57 -37.18 -10.12 -16.35
CA LYS A 57 -37.12 -11.09 -17.44
C LYS A 57 -38.22 -12.13 -17.19
N ILE A 58 -39.40 -11.90 -17.77
CA ILE A 58 -40.44 -12.90 -17.98
C ILE A 58 -39.77 -14.01 -18.78
N HIS A 59 -39.52 -15.14 -18.14
CA HIS A 59 -39.08 -16.35 -18.81
C HIS A 59 -40.32 -16.96 -19.49
N SER A 60 -40.57 -16.54 -20.73
CA SER A 60 -41.38 -17.33 -21.64
C SER A 60 -40.54 -18.54 -22.05
N THR A 61 -40.87 -19.72 -21.52
CA THR A 61 -40.48 -20.97 -22.17
C THR A 61 -41.74 -21.78 -22.40
N ASP A 62 -42.08 -21.79 -23.68
CA ASP A 62 -43.08 -22.56 -24.35
C ASP A 62 -42.63 -24.04 -24.35
N LYS A 63 -43.30 -24.90 -23.60
CA LYS A 63 -43.61 -26.31 -23.93
C LYS A 63 -44.37 -27.04 -22.82
#